data_AF-A0A2N5K4W6-F1
#
_entry.id   AF-A0A2N5K4W6-F1
#
_cell.length_a   1.000
_cell.length_b   1.000
_cell.length_c   1.000
_cell.angle_alpha   90.00
_cell.angle_beta   90.00
_cell.angle_gamma   90.00
#
_symmetry.space_group_name_H-M   'P 1'
#
loop_
_entity.id
_entity.type
_entity.pdbx_description
1 polymer ?
#
loop_
_entity_poly.entity_id
_entity_poly.type
_entity_poly.pdbx_seq_one_letter_code
_entity_poly.pdbx_strand_id
1 'polypeptide(L)'
;MRYRWFLLLLLFPVLWLPAPALAQNDIRLHWERYDTVVDINADGTLRIQEQQVLVVDRGRLRRMTREFVTGDAGQVRNIRVSEDGLPYLPGSDTPGTYSGSDTGTEAQIQLWFRDPDANQHTFTIEYTIANALVASGDQATLDWSFFWSSTDAPQIRAGSVEIRFPQQVDASQLRLDASGVPVELTSRSNPIRWELTSPIQGDELDVQATFPRAVLAPNASFRSAQGNTQPRANQPAQPIPGPGQIPGAAPVGGGFDIVFCLIVLVFLFVAFGMIRASARARQRGGYHPPVYGPGPGYGPDPFTGPLPRGSRRRRRYRGMGGWGGGFFPPIIINPPFQRRDHGEPFNAPFDGPSGGSS
;
A
#
# COMPACT_ATOMS: atom_id res chain seq x y z
N MET A 1 -59.63 -7.29 3.97
CA MET A 1 -58.40 -8.03 3.59
C MET A 1 -57.72 -7.53 2.30
N ARG A 2 -58.38 -6.76 1.42
CA ARG A 2 -57.79 -6.29 0.14
C ARG A 2 -56.70 -5.21 0.24
N TYR A 3 -56.68 -4.39 1.31
CA TYR A 3 -55.67 -3.32 1.49
C TYR A 3 -54.30 -3.80 2.00
N ARG A 4 -54.20 -5.01 2.55
CA ARG A 4 -52.92 -5.55 3.07
C ARG A 4 -51.92 -5.87 1.95
N TRP A 5 -52.41 -6.22 0.77
CA TRP A 5 -51.58 -6.52 -0.40
C TRP A 5 -51.10 -5.25 -1.10
N PHE A 6 -51.92 -4.20 -1.15
CA PHE A 6 -51.51 -2.90 -1.68
C PHE A 6 -50.39 -2.25 -0.85
N LEU A 7 -50.43 -2.40 0.49
CA LEU A 7 -49.37 -1.92 1.38
C LEU A 7 -48.03 -2.63 1.16
N LEU A 8 -48.04 -3.93 0.84
CA LEU A 8 -46.82 -4.69 0.52
C LEU A 8 -46.25 -4.33 -0.86
N LEU A 9 -47.11 -4.06 -1.84
CA LEU A 9 -46.70 -3.64 -3.18
C LEU A 9 -46.08 -2.23 -3.19
N LEU A 10 -46.55 -1.34 -2.31
CA LEU A 10 -46.02 0.02 -2.19
C LEU A 10 -44.69 0.08 -1.41
N LEU A 11 -44.40 -0.92 -0.57
CA LEU A 11 -43.16 -1.03 0.20
C LEU A 11 -42.00 -1.64 -0.61
N PHE A 12 -42.31 -2.40 -1.67
CA PHE A 12 -41.31 -3.05 -2.52
C PHE A 12 -40.34 -2.09 -3.24
N PRO A 13 -40.76 -0.96 -3.84
CA PRO A 13 -39.81 -0.03 -4.48
C PRO A 13 -38.90 0.70 -3.49
N VAL A 14 -39.28 0.81 -2.22
CA VAL A 14 -38.45 1.47 -1.17
C VAL A 14 -37.23 0.60 -0.80
N LEU A 15 -37.31 -0.73 -0.96
CA LEU A 15 -36.15 -1.62 -0.76
C LEU A 15 -35.17 -1.63 -1.93
N TRP A 16 -35.56 -1.08 -3.09
CA TRP A 16 -34.70 -0.96 -4.27
C TRP A 16 -34.01 0.41 -4.38
N LEU A 17 -34.23 1.31 -3.42
CA LEU A 17 -33.45 2.53 -3.34
C LEU A 17 -32.00 2.12 -3.04
N PRO A 18 -31.02 2.43 -3.92
CA PRO A 18 -29.62 2.19 -3.61
C PRO A 18 -29.35 2.88 -2.27
N ALA A 19 -28.97 2.12 -1.26
CA ALA A 19 -28.49 2.70 -0.02
C ALA A 19 -27.37 3.68 -0.42
N PRO A 20 -27.39 4.93 0.05
CA PRO A 20 -26.27 5.82 -0.21
C PRO A 20 -25.03 5.09 0.28
N ALA A 21 -24.17 4.68 -0.65
CA ALA A 21 -22.86 4.21 -0.29
C ALA A 21 -22.26 5.39 0.48
N LEU A 22 -22.06 5.22 1.79
CA LEU A 22 -21.28 6.15 2.60
C LEU A 22 -19.82 5.99 2.14
N ALA A 23 -19.57 6.41 0.91
CA ALA A 23 -18.30 6.42 0.24
C ALA A 23 -17.89 7.88 0.18
N GLN A 24 -17.14 8.31 1.19
CA GLN A 24 -15.88 9.02 1.01
C GLN A 24 -15.40 9.41 2.40
N ASN A 25 -14.21 8.91 2.71
CA ASN A 25 -13.46 9.35 3.85
C ASN A 25 -13.10 10.81 3.59
N ASP A 26 -13.78 11.74 4.28
CA ASP A 26 -13.49 13.18 4.22
C ASP A 26 -12.19 13.50 4.98
N ILE A 27 -11.18 12.65 4.81
CA ILE A 27 -9.86 12.88 5.34
C ILE A 27 -9.09 13.66 4.30
N ARG A 28 -8.65 14.86 4.67
CA ARG A 28 -7.77 15.70 3.88
C ARG A 28 -6.49 15.85 4.66
N LEU A 29 -5.37 15.66 3.98
CA LEU A 29 -4.06 15.76 4.59
C LEU A 29 -3.05 16.21 3.54
N HIS A 30 -1.86 16.56 4.00
CA HIS A 30 -0.70 16.80 3.16
C HIS A 30 0.57 16.42 3.94
N TRP A 31 1.67 16.21 3.21
CA TRP A 31 2.99 16.16 3.82
C TRP A 31 3.54 17.58 3.86
N GLU A 32 3.76 18.09 5.07
CA GLU A 32 4.52 19.32 5.27
C GLU A 32 5.98 19.09 4.88
N ARG A 33 6.53 17.92 5.21
CA ARG A 33 7.90 17.53 4.85
C ARG A 33 8.02 16.03 4.60
N TYR A 34 8.79 15.64 3.57
CA TYR A 34 9.15 14.24 3.30
C TYR A 34 10.62 14.15 2.90
N ASP A 35 11.46 13.72 3.84
CA ASP A 35 12.89 13.50 3.60
C ASP A 35 13.20 12.00 3.50
N THR A 36 13.98 11.61 2.50
CA THR A 36 14.47 10.24 2.35
C THR A 36 16.00 10.22 2.39
N VAL A 37 16.56 9.42 3.29
CA VAL A 37 17.98 9.12 3.34
C VAL A 37 18.22 7.69 2.87
N VAL A 38 19.16 7.54 1.94
CA VAL A 38 19.59 6.26 1.38
C VAL A 38 21.05 6.04 1.74
N ASP A 39 21.31 5.15 2.67
CA ASP A 39 22.66 4.66 2.94
C ASP A 39 22.93 3.43 2.05
N ILE A 40 23.86 3.58 1.10
CA ILE A 40 24.39 2.45 0.35
C ILE A 40 25.42 1.75 1.24
N ASN A 41 25.15 0.52 1.63
CA ASN A 41 26.06 -0.27 2.44
C ASN A 41 27.17 -0.88 1.56
N ALA A 42 28.31 -1.22 2.18
CA ALA A 42 29.43 -1.84 1.48
C ALA A 42 29.05 -3.17 0.80
N ASP A 43 28.06 -3.90 1.30
CA ASP A 43 27.56 -5.15 0.70
C ASP A 43 26.54 -4.94 -0.44
N GLY A 44 26.33 -3.70 -0.88
CA GLY A 44 25.39 -3.34 -1.94
C GLY A 44 23.91 -3.30 -1.50
N THR A 45 23.61 -3.56 -0.23
CA THR A 45 22.26 -3.34 0.31
C THR A 45 22.00 -1.86 0.54
N LEU A 46 20.75 -1.44 0.45
CA LEU A 46 20.33 -0.08 0.78
C LEU A 46 19.66 -0.09 2.15
N ARG A 47 20.06 0.81 3.05
CA ARG A 47 19.23 1.19 4.20
C ARG A 47 18.51 2.47 3.84
N ILE A 48 17.19 2.41 3.85
CA ILE A 48 16.33 3.56 3.60
C ILE A 48 15.78 4.05 4.93
N GLN A 49 15.80 5.35 5.13
CA GLN A 49 15.14 6.04 6.23
C GLN A 49 14.27 7.16 5.64
N GLU A 50 12.95 7.02 5.77
CA GLU A 50 11.97 8.04 5.39
C GLU A 50 11.55 8.79 6.65
N GLN A 51 11.79 10.10 6.71
CA GLN A 51 11.27 11.00 7.75
C GLN A 51 10.15 11.84 7.17
N GLN A 52 8.97 11.76 7.77
CA GLN A 52 7.75 12.34 7.22
C GLN A 52 7.03 13.16 8.28
N VAL A 53 6.64 14.38 7.91
CA VAL A 53 5.77 15.27 8.69
C VAL A 53 4.45 15.38 7.97
N LEU A 54 3.45 14.66 8.47
CA LEU A 54 2.12 14.56 7.88
C LEU A 54 1.16 15.43 8.68
N VAL A 55 0.36 16.24 8.00
CA VAL A 55 -0.63 17.15 8.59
C VAL A 55 -2.02 16.73 8.14
N VAL A 56 -2.91 16.47 9.09
CA VAL A 56 -4.32 16.13 8.85
C VAL A 56 -5.15 17.42 8.89
N ASP A 57 -5.49 17.95 7.72
CA ASP A 57 -6.30 19.16 7.57
C ASP A 57 -7.77 18.95 7.99
N ARG A 58 -8.27 17.74 7.73
CA ARG A 58 -9.63 17.33 8.09
C ARG A 58 -9.67 15.83 8.28
N GLY A 59 -10.49 15.35 9.21
CA GLY A 59 -10.80 13.93 9.39
C GLY A 59 -10.00 13.31 10.53
N ARG A 60 -9.90 11.98 10.52
CA ARG A 60 -9.20 11.19 11.55
C ARG A 60 -8.37 10.13 10.88
N LEU A 61 -7.07 10.09 11.15
CA LEU A 61 -6.16 9.16 10.52
C LEU A 61 -5.89 7.95 11.42
N ARG A 62 -6.63 6.86 11.21
CA ARG A 62 -6.49 5.64 12.03
C ARG A 62 -5.42 4.70 11.52
N ARG A 63 -5.24 4.66 10.21
CA ARG A 63 -4.36 3.73 9.52
C ARG A 63 -3.78 4.39 8.27
N MET A 64 -2.54 4.07 7.96
CA MET A 64 -1.89 4.38 6.69
C MET A 64 -1.29 3.10 6.11
N THR A 65 -1.32 3.00 4.78
CA THR A 65 -0.67 1.94 4.04
C THR A 65 0.36 2.55 3.11
N ARG A 66 1.59 2.07 3.21
CA ARG A 66 2.72 2.41 2.36
C ARG A 66 3.06 1.18 1.52
N GLU A 67 2.96 1.30 0.21
CA GLU A 67 3.23 0.24 -0.77
C GLU A 67 4.45 0.62 -1.61
N PHE A 68 5.33 -0.34 -1.82
CA PHE A 68 6.50 -0.21 -2.68
C PHE A 68 6.42 -1.35 -3.67
N VAL A 69 6.46 -1.05 -4.96
CA VAL A 69 6.73 -2.10 -5.93
C VAL A 69 8.23 -2.40 -5.81
N THR A 70 8.56 -3.64 -5.45
CA THR A 70 9.95 -4.06 -5.29
C THR A 70 10.45 -4.68 -6.59
N GLY A 71 9.59 -5.39 -7.32
CA GLY A 71 9.95 -6.04 -8.59
C GLY A 71 11.29 -6.78 -8.50
N ASP A 72 12.16 -6.57 -9.48
CA ASP A 72 13.51 -7.14 -9.47
C ASP A 72 14.46 -6.47 -8.46
N ALA A 73 14.05 -5.37 -7.82
CA ALA A 73 14.83 -4.62 -6.85
C ALA A 73 15.03 -5.33 -5.50
N GLY A 74 14.52 -6.55 -5.38
CA GLY A 74 14.77 -7.46 -4.27
C GLY A 74 13.81 -7.31 -3.10
N GLN A 75 14.20 -7.82 -1.94
CA GLN A 75 13.31 -7.93 -0.79
C GLN A 75 13.51 -6.78 0.20
N VAL A 76 12.38 -6.23 0.68
CA VAL A 76 12.29 -5.30 1.81
C VAL A 76 12.30 -6.08 3.11
N ARG A 77 13.24 -5.76 3.98
CA ARG A 77 13.42 -6.41 5.29
C ARG A 77 13.75 -5.41 6.38
N ASN A 78 13.80 -5.89 7.62
CA ASN A 78 14.20 -5.11 8.80
C ASN A 78 13.36 -3.84 8.99
N ILE A 79 12.07 -3.89 8.67
CA ILE A 79 11.17 -2.75 8.78
C ILE A 79 11.07 -2.31 10.25
N ARG A 80 11.29 -1.03 10.50
CA ARG A 80 11.07 -0.36 11.78
C ARG A 80 10.29 0.92 11.55
N VAL A 81 9.39 1.21 12.48
CA VAL A 81 8.54 2.40 12.43
C VAL A 81 8.63 3.09 13.78
N SER A 82 8.71 4.42 13.77
CA SER A 82 8.59 5.25 14.97
C SER A 82 7.78 6.50 14.69
N GLU A 83 7.14 7.05 15.71
CA GLU A 83 6.39 8.31 15.68
C GLU A 83 6.86 9.16 16.86
N ASP A 84 7.25 10.40 16.60
CA ASP A 84 7.81 11.33 17.60
C ASP A 84 8.96 10.71 18.42
N GLY A 85 9.79 9.89 17.75
CA GLY A 85 10.89 9.15 18.36
C GLY A 85 10.50 7.90 19.17
N LEU A 86 9.21 7.59 19.29
CA LEU A 86 8.72 6.41 19.99
C LEU A 86 8.48 5.25 19.01
N PRO A 87 9.12 4.08 19.21
CA PRO A 87 9.01 2.95 18.29
C PRO A 87 7.62 2.32 18.32
N TYR A 88 7.08 1.97 17.16
CA TYR A 88 5.89 1.13 17.05
C TYR A 88 6.24 -0.33 17.34
N LEU A 89 5.24 -1.09 17.78
CA LEU A 89 5.39 -2.53 18.00
C LEU A 89 4.91 -3.33 16.77
N PRO A 90 5.55 -4.46 16.42
CA PRO A 90 5.00 -5.35 15.42
C PRO A 90 3.60 -5.84 15.82
N GLY A 91 2.62 -5.71 14.93
CA GLY A 91 1.23 -6.11 15.18
C GLY A 91 0.24 -5.40 14.24
N SER A 92 -1.03 -5.80 14.31
CA SER A 92 -2.09 -5.18 13.51
C SER A 92 -3.25 -4.71 14.39
N ASP A 93 -4.05 -3.79 13.85
CA ASP A 93 -5.34 -3.35 14.38
C ASP A 93 -5.31 -2.77 15.80
N THR A 94 -4.14 -2.35 16.26
CA THR A 94 -3.93 -1.75 17.58
C THR A 94 -3.15 -0.44 17.44
N PRO A 95 -3.55 0.66 18.10
CA PRO A 95 -2.80 1.91 18.07
C PRO A 95 -1.32 1.72 18.47
N GLY A 96 -0.40 2.30 17.70
CA GLY A 96 1.04 2.16 17.93
C GLY A 96 1.63 0.83 17.46
N THR A 97 0.94 0.11 16.57
CA THR A 97 1.49 -1.08 15.91
C THR A 97 1.70 -0.90 14.42
N TYR A 98 2.56 -1.74 13.85
CA TYR A 98 2.78 -1.83 12.41
C TYR A 98 2.90 -3.28 11.94
N SER A 99 2.52 -3.54 10.69
CA SER A 99 2.79 -4.80 10.00
C SER A 99 3.53 -4.50 8.70
N GLY A 100 4.38 -5.44 8.30
CA GLY A 100 5.10 -5.38 7.03
C GLY A 100 4.96 -6.73 6.33
N SER A 101 4.73 -6.71 5.02
CA SER A 101 4.74 -7.90 4.17
C SER A 101 5.51 -7.61 2.88
N ASP A 102 6.19 -8.61 2.36
CA ASP A 102 6.87 -8.53 1.08
C ASP A 102 6.63 -9.83 0.30
N THR A 103 6.12 -9.68 -0.93
CA THR A 103 5.81 -10.78 -1.84
C THR A 103 6.94 -11.07 -2.82
N GLY A 104 8.02 -10.27 -2.79
CA GLY A 104 9.10 -10.28 -3.76
C GLY A 104 8.84 -9.40 -4.99
N THR A 105 7.58 -9.04 -5.27
CA THR A 105 7.21 -8.08 -6.32
C THR A 105 6.67 -6.78 -5.74
N GLU A 106 6.10 -6.85 -4.55
CA GLU A 106 5.51 -5.73 -3.83
C GLU A 106 5.74 -5.92 -2.33
N ALA A 107 6.17 -4.84 -1.69
CA ALA A 107 6.23 -4.71 -0.25
C ALA A 107 5.13 -3.75 0.23
N GLN A 108 4.59 -4.01 1.42
CA GLN A 108 3.56 -3.20 2.04
C GLN A 108 3.89 -3.03 3.52
N ILE A 109 3.77 -1.80 4.03
CA ILE A 109 3.80 -1.47 5.44
C ILE A 109 2.45 -0.86 5.81
N GLN A 110 1.78 -1.43 6.80
CA GLN A 110 0.57 -0.88 7.38
C GLN A 110 0.89 -0.34 8.78
N LEU A 111 0.43 0.87 9.07
CA LEU A 111 0.66 1.57 10.32
C LEU A 111 -0.68 1.91 10.97
N TRP A 112 -0.83 1.66 12.27
CA TRP A 112 -1.99 2.07 13.05
C TRP A 112 -1.60 3.19 14.02
N PHE A 113 -2.12 4.40 13.80
CA PHE A 113 -1.71 5.60 14.53
C PHE A 113 -2.01 5.52 16.02
N ARG A 114 -1.09 6.02 16.85
CA ARG A 114 -1.25 6.06 18.32
C ARG A 114 -2.38 6.99 18.73
N ASP A 115 -2.40 8.18 18.14
CA ASP A 115 -3.44 9.18 18.33
C ASP A 115 -4.09 9.55 17.00
N PRO A 116 -5.17 8.85 16.59
CA PRO A 116 -5.82 9.14 15.32
C PRO A 116 -6.41 10.55 15.19
N ASP A 117 -6.60 11.27 16.32
CA ASP A 117 -7.17 12.62 16.35
C ASP A 117 -6.11 13.73 16.27
N ALA A 118 -4.82 13.38 16.25
CA ALA A 118 -3.77 14.36 16.11
C ALA A 118 -3.82 15.02 14.73
N ASN A 119 -3.62 16.35 14.70
CA ASN A 119 -3.58 17.10 13.45
C ASN A 119 -2.23 16.99 12.74
N GLN A 120 -1.21 16.44 13.40
CA GLN A 120 0.14 16.28 12.85
C GLN A 120 0.77 15.00 13.39
N HIS A 121 1.48 14.29 12.51
CA HIS A 121 2.25 13.10 12.81
C HIS A 121 3.66 13.23 12.26
N THR A 122 4.68 13.01 13.09
CA THR A 122 6.07 12.95 12.64
C THR A 122 6.56 11.52 12.75
N PHE A 123 6.78 10.85 11.63
CA PHE A 123 7.18 9.45 11.64
C PHE A 123 8.47 9.19 10.89
N THR A 124 9.16 8.15 11.34
CA THR A 124 10.35 7.61 10.68
C THR A 124 10.10 6.16 10.33
N ILE A 125 10.21 5.83 9.03
CA ILE A 125 10.15 4.47 8.52
C ILE A 125 11.55 4.07 8.07
N GLU A 126 12.11 3.03 8.68
CA GLU A 126 13.40 2.46 8.28
C GLU A 126 13.21 1.06 7.71
N TYR A 127 13.91 0.74 6.63
CA TYR A 127 13.93 -0.59 6.06
C TYR A 127 15.21 -0.85 5.25
N THR A 128 15.46 -2.11 4.93
CA THR A 128 16.61 -2.52 4.12
C THR A 128 16.14 -3.16 2.83
N ILE A 129 16.75 -2.79 1.71
CA ILE A 129 16.52 -3.39 0.40
C ILE A 129 17.80 -4.13 -0.03
N ALA A 130 17.68 -5.38 -0.44
CA ALA A 130 18.79 -6.15 -1.03
C ALA A 130 18.70 -6.13 -2.56
N ASN A 131 19.82 -6.21 -3.29
CA ASN A 131 19.84 -6.25 -4.76
C ASN A 131 19.20 -5.05 -5.46
N ALA A 132 19.23 -3.87 -4.85
CA ALA A 132 18.65 -2.67 -5.45
C ALA A 132 19.55 -2.08 -6.55
N LEU A 133 20.86 -2.27 -6.46
CA LEU A 133 21.85 -1.73 -7.38
C LEU A 133 22.01 -2.59 -8.64
N VAL A 134 22.23 -1.94 -9.79
CA VAL A 134 22.58 -2.60 -11.05
C VAL A 134 24.08 -2.50 -11.28
N ALA A 135 24.74 -3.62 -11.60
CA ALA A 135 26.15 -3.62 -11.97
C ALA A 135 26.32 -3.56 -13.50
N SER A 136 27.24 -2.72 -13.98
CA SER A 136 27.66 -2.67 -15.39
C SER A 136 29.17 -2.46 -15.47
N GLY A 137 29.92 -3.53 -15.75
CA GLY A 137 31.38 -3.49 -15.79
C GLY A 137 32.00 -3.09 -14.45
N ASP A 138 32.73 -1.97 -14.44
CA ASP A 138 33.36 -1.38 -13.26
C ASP A 138 32.47 -0.36 -12.53
N GLN A 139 31.23 -0.16 -12.99
CA GLN A 139 30.25 0.76 -12.39
C GLN A 139 29.13 0.02 -11.67
N ALA A 140 28.53 0.70 -10.70
CA ALA A 140 27.27 0.37 -10.08
C ALA A 140 26.30 1.56 -10.22
N THR A 141 25.02 1.28 -10.42
CA THR A 141 23.98 2.29 -10.60
C THR A 141 22.85 2.05 -9.61
N LEU A 142 22.50 3.08 -8.83
CA LEU A 142 21.19 3.20 -8.20
C LEU A 142 20.27 3.87 -9.22
N ASP A 143 19.14 3.24 -9.50
CA ASP A 143 18.06 3.78 -10.32
C ASP A 143 16.78 3.58 -9.53
N TRP A 144 16.24 4.68 -8.98
CA TRP A 144 15.19 4.64 -7.97
C TRP A 144 14.24 5.82 -8.06
N SER A 145 12.93 5.54 -7.95
CA SER A 145 11.89 6.56 -7.89
C SER A 145 11.51 6.82 -6.43
N PHE A 146 11.56 8.09 -6.04
CA PHE A 146 11.17 8.59 -4.73
C PHE A 146 9.86 9.35 -4.83
N PHE A 147 9.15 9.48 -3.71
CA PHE A 147 7.77 9.97 -3.69
C PHE A 147 6.84 9.07 -4.54
N TRP A 148 5.57 9.42 -4.68
CA TRP A 148 4.57 8.55 -5.30
C TRP A 148 3.88 9.21 -6.49
N SER A 149 3.59 8.41 -7.51
CA SER A 149 2.81 8.83 -8.67
C SER A 149 1.37 8.38 -8.52
N SER A 150 0.47 9.32 -8.23
CA SER A 150 -0.96 9.09 -8.22
C SER A 150 -1.72 10.40 -8.36
N THR A 151 -2.74 10.46 -9.21
CA THR A 151 -3.55 11.67 -9.38
C THR A 151 -4.29 12.10 -8.11
N ASP A 152 -4.57 11.16 -7.21
CA ASP A 152 -5.26 11.40 -5.95
C ASP A 152 -4.29 11.51 -4.75
N ALA A 153 -2.99 11.57 -5.05
CA ALA A 153 -1.93 11.87 -4.10
C ALA A 153 -2.23 13.14 -3.30
N PRO A 154 -2.04 13.11 -1.99
CA PRO A 154 -1.93 14.34 -1.23
C PRO A 154 -0.64 15.10 -1.57
N GLN A 155 -0.64 16.41 -1.35
CA GLN A 155 0.51 17.26 -1.67
C GLN A 155 1.70 16.99 -0.74
N ILE A 156 2.92 17.08 -1.28
CA ILE A 156 4.17 17.21 -0.53
C ILE A 156 4.65 18.65 -0.69
N ARG A 157 4.75 19.41 0.41
CA ARG A 157 5.14 20.82 0.37
C ARG A 157 6.65 21.01 0.27
N ALA A 158 7.40 20.20 0.98
CA ALA A 158 8.85 20.20 0.99
C ALA A 158 9.38 18.77 1.15
N GLY A 159 10.59 18.53 0.66
CA GLY A 159 11.20 17.22 0.76
C GLY A 159 12.58 17.16 0.15
N SER A 160 13.29 16.09 0.49
CA SER A 160 14.66 15.89 0.04
C SER A 160 14.97 14.41 -0.15
N VAL A 161 15.94 14.13 -1.02
CA VAL A 161 16.54 12.82 -1.18
C VAL A 161 18.03 12.96 -0.98
N GLU A 162 18.57 12.18 -0.05
CA GLU A 162 19.98 12.16 0.30
C GLU A 162 20.57 10.76 0.08
N ILE A 163 21.63 10.65 -0.71
CA ILE A 163 22.35 9.40 -0.95
C ILE A 163 23.71 9.46 -0.29
N ARG A 164 24.02 8.45 0.51
CA ARG A 164 25.30 8.27 1.20
C ARG A 164 26.01 7.02 0.72
N PHE A 165 27.28 7.18 0.39
CA PHE A 165 28.16 6.07 0.00
C PHE A 165 28.94 5.54 1.20
N PRO A 166 29.34 4.25 1.19
CA PRO A 166 30.08 3.65 2.29
C PRO A 166 31.52 4.20 2.42
N GLN A 167 32.03 4.83 1.36
CA GLN A 167 33.32 5.53 1.32
C GLN A 167 33.18 6.82 0.52
N GLN A 168 34.13 7.74 0.66
CA GLN A 168 34.14 8.98 -0.12
C GLN A 168 34.39 8.66 -1.61
N VAL A 169 33.55 9.21 -2.49
CA VAL A 169 33.67 9.07 -3.95
C VAL A 169 34.09 10.42 -4.52
N ASP A 170 35.03 10.42 -5.45
CA ASP A 170 35.39 11.63 -6.18
C ASP A 170 34.19 12.06 -7.04
N ALA A 171 33.80 13.34 -6.93
CA ALA A 171 32.67 13.88 -7.68
C ALA A 171 32.81 13.74 -9.20
N SER A 172 34.04 13.66 -9.72
CA SER A 172 34.31 13.42 -11.15
C SER A 172 34.00 11.99 -11.61
N GLN A 173 33.89 11.05 -10.68
CA GLN A 173 33.54 9.65 -10.94
C GLN A 173 32.05 9.38 -10.81
N LEU A 174 31.27 10.37 -10.35
CA LEU A 174 29.83 10.28 -10.20
C LEU A 174 29.13 10.75 -11.46
N ARG A 175 28.13 9.98 -11.92
CA ARG A 175 27.15 10.45 -12.90
C ARG A 175 25.79 10.48 -12.22
N LEU A 176 25.25 11.69 -12.10
CA LEU A 176 24.05 11.97 -11.33
C LEU A 176 23.01 12.55 -12.28
N ASP A 177 21.83 11.93 -12.29
CA ASP A 177 20.65 12.44 -13.00
C ASP A 177 19.44 12.39 -12.06
N ALA A 178 18.54 13.36 -12.24
CA ALA A 178 17.31 13.46 -11.48
C ALA A 178 16.22 14.09 -12.35
N SER A 179 15.06 13.44 -12.41
CA SER A 179 13.94 13.88 -13.26
C SER A 179 12.58 13.61 -12.60
N GLY A 180 11.49 13.98 -13.28
CA GLY A 180 10.12 13.80 -12.80
C GLY A 180 9.56 15.02 -12.04
N VAL A 181 10.34 15.61 -11.12
CA VAL A 181 9.93 16.79 -10.33
C VAL A 181 11.03 17.86 -10.24
N PRO A 182 10.67 19.14 -9.98
CA PRO A 182 11.66 20.21 -9.93
C PRO A 182 12.51 20.16 -8.64
N VAL A 183 13.78 19.80 -8.79
CA VAL A 183 14.76 19.67 -7.70
C VAL A 183 16.01 20.51 -7.92
N GLU A 184 16.67 20.88 -6.83
CA GLU A 184 18.01 21.46 -6.82
C GLU A 184 19.01 20.49 -6.19
N LEU A 185 20.14 20.26 -6.87
CA LEU A 185 21.24 19.45 -6.35
C LEU A 185 22.13 20.30 -5.43
N THR A 186 21.93 20.15 -4.12
CA THR A 186 22.57 20.97 -3.08
C THR A 186 23.94 20.45 -2.63
N SER A 187 24.24 19.17 -2.88
CA SER A 187 25.54 18.56 -2.56
C SER A 187 25.92 17.46 -3.57
N ARG A 188 27.20 17.37 -3.95
CA ARG A 188 27.72 16.49 -5.02
C ARG A 188 28.81 15.49 -4.60
N SER A 189 29.28 15.50 -3.36
CA SER A 189 30.46 14.71 -2.96
C SER A 189 30.08 13.49 -2.12
N ASN A 190 29.65 13.69 -0.88
CA ASN A 190 29.02 12.69 0.00
C ASN A 190 28.56 13.43 1.28
N PRO A 191 27.26 13.52 1.58
CA PRO A 191 26.16 12.95 0.81
C PRO A 191 25.90 13.70 -0.50
N ILE A 192 25.30 13.01 -1.48
CA ILE A 192 24.61 13.67 -2.59
C ILE A 192 23.22 14.04 -2.11
N ARG A 193 22.74 15.25 -2.41
CA ARG A 193 21.43 15.69 -1.94
C ARG A 193 20.66 16.48 -2.98
N TRP A 194 19.42 16.08 -3.22
CA TRP A 194 18.42 16.83 -3.98
C TRP A 194 17.36 17.37 -3.02
N GLU A 195 17.01 18.65 -3.16
CA GLU A 195 15.90 19.28 -2.43
C GLU A 195 14.81 19.70 -3.42
N LEU A 196 13.54 19.47 -3.09
CA LEU A 196 12.41 19.97 -3.87
C LEU A 196 12.43 21.50 -3.88
N THR A 197 12.25 22.10 -5.06
CA THR A 197 12.21 23.57 -5.23
C THR A 197 10.79 24.13 -5.23
N SER A 198 9.78 23.26 -5.35
CA SER A 198 8.37 23.59 -5.22
C SER A 198 7.59 22.43 -4.64
N PRO A 199 6.39 22.67 -4.08
CA PRO A 199 5.47 21.60 -3.73
C PRO A 199 5.15 20.71 -4.95
N ILE A 200 4.94 19.42 -4.70
CA ILE A 200 4.58 18.42 -5.70
C ILE A 200 3.31 17.68 -5.28
N GLN A 201 2.57 17.13 -6.24
CA GLN A 201 1.37 16.34 -5.96
C GLN A 201 1.20 15.26 -7.01
N GLY A 202 1.43 14.00 -6.62
CA GLY A 202 1.21 12.87 -7.52
C GLY A 202 2.30 12.66 -8.56
N ASP A 203 3.45 13.27 -8.34
CA ASP A 203 4.64 13.14 -9.18
C ASP A 203 5.77 12.44 -8.39
N GLU A 204 6.62 11.70 -9.10
CA GLU A 204 7.77 11.00 -8.55
C GLU A 204 9.08 11.72 -8.90
N LEU A 205 10.07 11.59 -8.04
CA LEU A 205 11.45 11.97 -8.31
C LEU A 205 12.24 10.73 -8.72
N ASP A 206 12.54 10.60 -10.01
CA ASP A 206 13.41 9.56 -10.54
C ASP A 206 14.86 9.97 -10.37
N VAL A 207 15.64 9.22 -9.60
CA VAL A 207 17.07 9.48 -9.38
C VAL A 207 17.89 8.34 -9.95
N GLN A 208 18.89 8.71 -10.76
CA GLN A 208 19.92 7.81 -11.21
C GLN A 208 21.29 8.28 -10.69
N ALA A 209 21.96 7.42 -9.92
CA ALA A 209 23.31 7.67 -9.41
C ALA A 209 24.23 6.52 -9.81
N THR A 210 25.15 6.79 -10.74
CA THR A 210 26.18 5.83 -11.18
C THR A 210 27.53 6.20 -10.58
N PHE A 211 28.23 5.19 -10.05
CA PHE A 211 29.48 5.34 -9.31
C PHE A 211 30.39 4.12 -9.48
N PRO A 212 31.71 4.23 -9.20
CA PRO A 212 32.63 3.11 -9.33
C PRO A 212 32.25 1.96 -8.38
N ARG A 213 32.20 0.75 -8.91
CA ARG A 213 31.91 -0.47 -8.13
C ARG A 213 32.94 -0.73 -7.04
N ALA A 214 34.17 -0.21 -7.20
CA ALA A 214 35.24 -0.30 -6.22
C ALA A 214 34.93 0.40 -4.87
N VAL A 215 33.90 1.26 -4.84
CA VAL A 215 33.38 1.86 -3.59
C VAL A 215 32.70 0.82 -2.71
N LEU A 216 32.22 -0.27 -3.30
CA LEU A 216 31.55 -1.39 -2.62
C LEU A 216 32.56 -2.51 -2.30
N ALA A 217 32.17 -3.40 -1.39
CA ALA A 217 32.92 -4.61 -1.10
C ALA A 217 32.91 -5.57 -2.32
N PRO A 218 33.95 -6.40 -2.51
CA PRO A 218 34.01 -7.34 -3.64
C PRO A 218 32.86 -8.36 -3.69
N ASN A 219 32.23 -8.63 -2.55
CA ASN A 219 31.09 -9.54 -2.41
C ASN A 219 29.74 -8.79 -2.38
N ALA A 220 29.70 -7.53 -2.81
CA ALA A 220 28.46 -6.77 -2.89
C ALA A 220 27.42 -7.46 -3.78
N SER A 221 26.17 -7.34 -3.36
CA SER A 221 25.01 -7.91 -4.04
C SER A 221 24.46 -6.93 -5.07
N PHE A 222 24.06 -7.44 -6.23
CA PHE A 222 23.53 -6.66 -7.34
C PHE A 222 22.31 -7.35 -7.92
N ARG A 223 21.42 -6.56 -8.51
CA ARG A 223 20.37 -7.05 -9.37
C ARG A 223 21.00 -7.71 -10.60
N SER A 224 20.46 -8.86 -11.00
CA SER A 224 20.73 -9.42 -12.31
C SER A 224 20.33 -8.42 -13.39
N ALA A 225 21.25 -8.00 -14.26
CA ALA A 225 20.88 -7.18 -15.44
C ALA A 225 19.86 -7.91 -16.34
N GLN A 226 19.83 -9.24 -16.25
CA GLN A 226 18.71 -10.09 -16.66
C GLN A 226 17.62 -10.05 -15.58
N GLY A 227 16.95 -8.91 -15.43
CA GLY A 227 15.57 -8.97 -14.93
C GLY A 227 14.81 -9.95 -15.82
N ASN A 228 13.85 -10.68 -15.27
CA ASN A 228 13.06 -11.66 -16.02
C ASN A 228 12.36 -11.00 -17.23
N THR A 229 13.04 -10.83 -18.37
CA THR A 229 12.47 -11.28 -19.63
C THR A 229 12.45 -12.79 -19.53
N GLN A 230 11.54 -13.34 -18.74
CA GLN A 230 10.99 -14.63 -19.12
C GLN A 230 10.53 -14.39 -20.56
N PRO A 231 11.11 -15.07 -21.58
CA PRO A 231 10.41 -15.17 -22.84
C PRO A 231 9.02 -15.64 -22.41
N ARG A 232 7.97 -14.95 -22.87
CA ARG A 232 6.61 -15.47 -22.77
C ARG A 232 6.64 -16.81 -23.52
N ALA A 233 7.07 -17.87 -22.84
CA ALA A 233 7.24 -19.19 -23.40
C ALA A 233 5.82 -19.64 -23.70
N ASN A 234 5.47 -19.56 -24.98
CA ASN A 234 4.28 -20.16 -25.57
C ASN A 234 2.96 -19.82 -24.87
N GLN A 235 2.60 -18.54 -24.84
CA GLN A 235 1.20 -18.26 -25.20
C GLN A 235 1.12 -18.39 -26.73
N PRO A 236 0.35 -19.34 -27.28
CA PRO A 236 0.23 -19.48 -28.72
C PRO A 236 -0.18 -18.14 -29.31
N ALA A 237 0.53 -17.74 -30.36
CA ALA A 237 0.23 -16.54 -31.13
C ALA A 237 -1.27 -16.55 -31.46
N GLN A 238 -2.01 -15.59 -30.91
CA GLN A 238 -3.32 -15.27 -31.43
C GLN A 238 -3.08 -14.85 -32.89
N PRO A 239 -3.74 -15.49 -33.87
CA PRO A 239 -3.56 -15.14 -35.27
C PRO A 239 -3.85 -13.65 -35.46
N ILE A 240 -2.92 -12.95 -36.09
CA ILE A 240 -3.13 -11.57 -36.52
C ILE A 240 -4.32 -11.61 -37.51
N PRO A 241 -5.43 -10.90 -37.24
CA PRO A 241 -6.51 -10.80 -38.21
C PRO A 241 -5.97 -10.12 -39.46
N GLY A 242 -6.10 -10.76 -40.62
CA GLY A 242 -5.66 -10.19 -41.88
C GLY A 242 -6.39 -8.88 -42.21
N PRO A 243 -5.78 -8.00 -43.03
CA PRO A 243 -6.39 -6.76 -43.46
C PRO A 243 -7.63 -7.07 -44.31
N GLY A 244 -8.81 -7.00 -43.69
CA GLY A 244 -10.09 -7.35 -44.31
C GLY A 244 -11.18 -7.80 -43.33
N GLN A 245 -10.86 -8.11 -42.07
CA GLN A 245 -11.88 -8.37 -41.05
C GLN A 245 -12.20 -7.09 -40.28
N ILE A 246 -13.27 -6.39 -40.70
CA ILE A 246 -13.97 -5.43 -39.85
C ILE A 246 -14.43 -6.22 -38.61
N PRO A 247 -14.05 -5.82 -37.38
CA PRO A 247 -14.56 -6.47 -36.18
C PRO A 247 -16.07 -6.29 -36.18
N GLY A 248 -16.80 -7.40 -36.34
CA GLY A 248 -18.23 -7.42 -36.08
C GLY A 248 -18.42 -6.98 -34.63
N ALA A 249 -19.18 -5.90 -34.43
CA ALA A 249 -19.61 -5.47 -33.11
C ALA A 249 -20.26 -6.66 -32.41
N ALA A 250 -19.54 -7.25 -31.45
CA ALA A 250 -20.14 -8.20 -30.55
C ALA A 250 -21.23 -7.44 -29.79
N PRO A 251 -22.50 -7.91 -29.80
CA PRO A 251 -23.48 -7.34 -28.90
C PRO A 251 -22.95 -7.57 -27.49
N VAL A 252 -22.64 -6.49 -26.79
CA VAL A 252 -22.43 -6.49 -25.34
C VAL A 252 -23.81 -6.75 -24.72
N GLY A 253 -24.24 -8.01 -24.81
CA GLY A 253 -25.41 -8.55 -24.17
C GLY A 253 -25.08 -8.81 -22.71
N GLY A 254 -24.84 -7.74 -21.94
CA GLY A 254 -24.87 -7.76 -20.48
C GLY A 254 -26.31 -7.86 -19.98
N GLY A 255 -27.06 -8.85 -20.47
CA GLY A 255 -28.31 -9.25 -19.87
C GLY A 255 -27.97 -10.04 -18.61
N PHE A 256 -27.84 -9.35 -17.48
CA PHE A 256 -28.04 -10.00 -16.19
C PHE A 256 -29.40 -10.66 -16.28
N ASP A 257 -29.41 -11.99 -16.41
CA ASP A 257 -30.63 -12.75 -16.63
C ASP A 257 -31.52 -12.55 -15.39
N ILE A 258 -32.54 -11.70 -15.54
CA ILE A 258 -33.48 -11.34 -14.47
C ILE A 258 -34.12 -12.62 -13.92
N VAL A 259 -34.23 -13.66 -14.75
CA VAL A 259 -34.69 -14.99 -14.36
C VAL A 259 -33.74 -15.62 -13.33
N PHE A 260 -32.42 -15.51 -13.53
CA PHE A 260 -31.43 -16.01 -12.57
C PHE A 260 -31.50 -15.27 -11.23
N CYS A 261 -31.63 -13.94 -11.24
CA CYS A 261 -31.83 -13.16 -10.01
C CYS A 261 -33.13 -13.53 -9.28
N LEU A 262 -34.23 -13.74 -10.01
CA LEU A 262 -35.50 -14.16 -9.42
C LEU A 262 -35.41 -15.57 -8.80
N ILE A 263 -34.70 -16.50 -9.46
CA ILE A 263 -34.47 -17.84 -8.92
C ILE A 263 -33.70 -17.77 -7.60
N VAL A 264 -32.61 -16.99 -7.55
CA VAL A 264 -31.80 -16.83 -6.32
C VAL A 264 -32.64 -16.22 -5.19
N LEU A 265 -33.48 -15.22 -5.49
CA LEU A 265 -34.37 -14.61 -4.51
C LEU A 265 -35.45 -15.57 -3.98
N VAL A 266 -36.05 -16.40 -4.85
CA VAL A 266 -37.01 -17.42 -4.42
C VAL A 266 -36.34 -18.43 -3.49
N PHE A 267 -35.12 -18.88 -3.80
CA PHE A 267 -34.36 -19.78 -2.94
C PHE A 267 -34.08 -19.17 -1.56
N LEU A 268 -33.63 -17.92 -1.51
CA LEU A 268 -33.39 -17.23 -0.23
C LEU A 268 -34.69 -17.07 0.58
N PHE A 269 -35.81 -16.78 -0.06
CA PHE A 269 -37.10 -16.64 0.62
C PHE A 269 -37.59 -17.95 1.23
N VAL A 270 -37.46 -19.06 0.51
CA VAL A 270 -37.78 -20.41 1.00
C VAL A 270 -36.89 -20.78 2.19
N ALA A 271 -35.57 -20.56 2.07
CA ALA A 271 -34.62 -20.84 3.15
C ALA A 271 -34.95 -20.05 4.42
N PHE A 272 -35.28 -18.75 4.28
CA PHE A 272 -35.65 -17.91 5.43
C PHE A 272 -36.97 -18.35 6.08
N GLY A 273 -37.93 -18.81 5.27
CA GLY A 273 -39.19 -19.40 5.74
C GLY A 273 -38.96 -20.66 6.59
N MET A 274 -38.08 -21.55 6.16
CA MET A 274 -37.72 -22.76 6.90
C MET A 274 -37.01 -22.44 8.23
N ILE A 275 -36.08 -21.48 8.24
CA ILE A 275 -35.41 -21.05 9.47
C ILE A 275 -36.43 -20.50 10.48
N ARG A 276 -37.40 -19.68 10.04
CA ARG A 276 -38.45 -19.17 10.94
C ARG A 276 -39.40 -20.25 11.44
N ALA A 277 -39.75 -21.23 10.61
CA ALA A 277 -40.62 -22.34 11.02
C ALA A 277 -39.94 -23.20 12.10
N SER A 278 -38.65 -23.50 11.92
CA SER A 278 -37.87 -24.27 12.91
C SER A 278 -37.67 -23.53 14.24
N ALA A 279 -37.52 -22.21 14.22
CA ALA A 279 -37.45 -21.40 15.44
C ALA A 279 -38.76 -21.42 16.24
N ARG A 280 -39.92 -21.45 15.57
CA ARG A 280 -41.24 -21.55 16.24
C ARG A 280 -41.51 -22.92 16.83
N ALA A 281 -40.99 -23.99 16.22
CA ALA A 281 -41.14 -25.35 16.76
C ALA A 281 -40.45 -25.50 18.13
N ARG A 282 -39.33 -24.81 18.36
CA ARG A 282 -38.60 -24.87 19.64
C ARG A 282 -39.30 -24.14 20.80
N GLN A 283 -40.15 -23.15 20.52
CA GLN A 283 -40.88 -22.43 21.57
C GLN A 283 -42.08 -23.20 22.15
N ARG A 284 -42.54 -24.29 21.51
CA ARG A 284 -43.66 -25.11 22.03
C ARG A 284 -43.20 -26.36 22.81
N GLY A 285 -41.91 -26.67 22.82
CA GLY A 285 -41.34 -27.79 23.57
C GLY A 285 -40.69 -27.36 24.88
N GLY A 286 -41.45 -26.72 25.77
CA GLY A 286 -40.99 -26.40 27.13
C GLY A 286 -40.92 -27.66 27.99
N TYR A 287 -39.82 -28.42 27.90
CA TYR A 287 -39.48 -29.41 28.91
C TYR A 287 -39.11 -28.66 30.19
N HIS A 288 -40.00 -28.70 31.18
CA HIS A 288 -39.68 -28.30 32.55
C HIS A 288 -38.79 -29.38 33.18
N PRO A 289 -37.52 -29.10 33.54
CA PRO A 289 -36.77 -30.01 34.39
C PRO A 289 -37.37 -30.00 35.81
N PRO A 290 -37.41 -31.15 36.51
CA PRO A 290 -37.86 -31.20 37.89
C PRO A 290 -36.88 -30.43 38.80
N VAL A 291 -37.47 -29.55 39.61
CA VAL A 291 -36.80 -28.79 40.66
C VAL A 291 -36.35 -29.77 41.74
N TYR A 292 -35.05 -30.06 41.82
CA TYR A 292 -34.43 -30.67 43.00
C TYR A 292 -34.02 -29.57 43.99
N GLY A 293 -34.36 -29.79 45.25
CA GLY A 293 -34.39 -28.82 46.33
C GLY A 293 -33.05 -28.36 46.92
N PRO A 294 -33.12 -27.65 48.07
CA PRO A 294 -31.99 -26.90 48.63
C PRO A 294 -31.04 -27.80 49.42
N GLY A 295 -29.78 -27.86 48.96
CA GLY A 295 -28.65 -28.41 49.72
C GLY A 295 -28.10 -27.40 50.72
N PRO A 296 -27.54 -27.87 51.86
CA PRO A 296 -27.26 -27.05 53.03
C PRO A 296 -25.91 -26.31 52.95
N GLY A 297 -25.77 -25.34 53.84
CA GLY A 297 -24.73 -24.33 53.85
C GLY A 297 -23.29 -24.82 54.05
N TYR A 298 -22.38 -24.04 53.49
CA TYR A 298 -21.01 -23.93 53.93
C TYR A 298 -20.76 -22.50 54.41
N GLY A 299 -20.10 -22.42 55.55
CA GLY A 299 -20.00 -21.24 56.42
C GLY A 299 -19.06 -20.13 55.94
N PRO A 300 -18.96 -19.06 56.75
CA PRO A 300 -18.19 -17.87 56.42
C PRO A 300 -16.70 -18.03 56.75
N ASP A 301 -15.83 -17.70 55.80
CA ASP A 301 -14.40 -17.51 56.02
C ASP A 301 -14.14 -16.25 56.87
N PRO A 302 -13.35 -16.33 57.96
CA PRO A 302 -12.97 -15.19 58.78
C PRO A 302 -11.58 -14.67 58.39
N PHE A 303 -11.48 -13.89 57.31
CA PHE A 303 -10.28 -13.08 57.04
C PHE A 303 -10.65 -11.72 56.45
N THR A 304 -11.15 -10.83 57.31
CA THR A 304 -11.32 -9.41 57.05
C THR A 304 -10.11 -8.63 57.59
N GLY A 305 -9.14 -8.37 56.72
CA GLY A 305 -8.14 -7.32 56.90
C GLY A 305 -8.57 -6.05 56.14
N PRO A 306 -8.39 -4.84 56.70
CA PRO A 306 -8.82 -3.60 56.06
C PRO A 306 -7.86 -3.18 54.94
N LEU A 307 -8.32 -3.19 53.69
CA LEU A 307 -7.60 -2.57 52.57
C LEU A 307 -8.06 -1.12 52.36
N PRO A 308 -7.14 -0.18 52.07
CA PRO A 308 -7.45 1.24 51.92
C PRO A 308 -8.19 1.55 50.62
N ARG A 309 -9.20 2.42 50.74
CA ARG A 309 -10.00 3.00 49.65
C ARG A 309 -9.11 3.81 48.70
N GLY A 310 -8.78 3.24 47.55
CA GLY A 310 -8.26 3.95 46.38
C GLY A 310 -9.17 3.70 45.17
N SER A 311 -10.12 4.59 44.93
CA SER A 311 -11.08 4.51 43.83
C SER A 311 -10.42 4.74 42.46
N ARG A 312 -9.93 3.68 41.81
CA ARG A 312 -9.64 3.68 40.37
C ARG A 312 -10.86 3.16 39.61
N ARG A 313 -11.66 4.09 39.10
CA ARG A 313 -12.72 3.83 38.10
C ARG A 313 -12.10 3.22 36.84
N ARG A 314 -12.09 1.89 36.73
CA ARG A 314 -11.89 1.20 35.45
C ARG A 314 -13.19 1.30 34.64
N ARG A 315 -13.24 2.22 33.68
CA ARG A 315 -14.24 2.20 32.61
C ARG A 315 -14.01 0.96 31.77
N ARG A 316 -14.92 -0.01 31.86
CA ARG A 316 -15.04 -1.08 30.86
C ARG A 316 -15.59 -0.46 29.59
N TYR A 317 -14.75 -0.27 28.58
CA TYR A 317 -15.21 -0.07 27.21
C TYR A 317 -15.66 -1.43 26.66
N ARG A 318 -16.97 -1.66 26.73
CA ARG A 318 -17.67 -2.71 25.98
C ARG A 318 -18.55 -1.97 24.97
N GLY A 319 -18.03 -1.80 23.76
CA GLY A 319 -18.71 -1.15 22.65
C GLY A 319 -18.32 -1.85 21.36
N MET A 320 -19.08 -2.89 21.03
CA MET A 320 -19.06 -3.59 19.76
C MET A 320 -19.51 -2.66 18.62
N GLY A 321 -18.86 -2.82 17.45
CA GLY A 321 -19.56 -2.88 16.17
C GLY A 321 -19.75 -1.55 15.43
N GLY A 322 -18.81 -1.25 14.54
CA GLY A 322 -18.93 -0.17 13.56
C GLY A 322 -17.62 0.08 12.84
N TRP A 323 -17.07 -0.95 12.18
CA TRP A 323 -15.86 -0.84 11.37
C TRP A 323 -16.16 -0.12 10.04
N GLY A 324 -16.30 1.20 10.12
CA GLY A 324 -16.21 2.12 8.99
C GLY A 324 -14.98 2.99 9.16
N GLY A 325 -13.81 2.35 9.34
CA GLY A 325 -12.54 3.07 9.43
C GLY A 325 -12.15 3.57 8.05
N GLY A 326 -11.81 4.86 7.95
CA GLY A 326 -11.51 5.44 6.65
C GLY A 326 -10.33 4.75 5.98
N PHE A 327 -10.62 4.13 4.84
CA PHE A 327 -9.67 3.63 3.87
C PHE A 327 -9.03 4.82 3.14
N PHE A 328 -7.77 5.12 3.44
CA PHE A 328 -6.94 5.83 2.48
C PHE A 328 -6.60 4.88 1.34
N PRO A 329 -6.59 5.33 0.07
CA PRO A 329 -5.93 4.56 -0.97
C PRO A 329 -4.49 4.30 -0.54
N PRO A 330 -3.94 3.12 -0.81
CA PRO A 330 -2.55 2.86 -0.50
C PRO A 330 -1.65 3.86 -1.24
N ILE A 331 -0.57 4.26 -0.58
CA ILE A 331 0.46 5.11 -1.18
C ILE A 331 1.42 4.18 -1.91
N ILE A 332 1.28 4.06 -3.23
CA ILE A 332 2.12 3.19 -4.07
C ILE A 332 3.31 4.01 -4.56
N ILE A 333 4.53 3.53 -4.29
CA ILE A 333 5.76 4.03 -4.93
C ILE A 333 6.26 2.94 -5.86
N ASN A 334 6.34 3.27 -7.15
CA ASN A 334 6.86 2.35 -8.15
C ASN A 334 8.40 2.39 -8.15
N PRO A 335 9.11 1.28 -8.44
CA PRO A 335 10.48 1.37 -8.90
C PRO A 335 10.41 1.92 -10.32
N PRO A 336 11.49 2.50 -10.85
CA PRO A 336 11.49 3.01 -12.20
C PRO A 336 11.08 1.89 -13.15
N PHE A 337 10.01 2.14 -13.90
CA PHE A 337 9.80 1.42 -15.15
C PHE A 337 11.04 1.72 -15.99
N GLN A 338 11.71 0.68 -16.51
CA GLN A 338 12.60 0.91 -17.64
C GLN A 338 11.77 1.64 -18.69
N ARG A 339 12.01 2.95 -18.84
CA ARG A 339 11.55 3.68 -20.02
C ARG A 339 12.17 2.91 -21.16
N ARG A 340 11.35 2.14 -21.87
CA ARG A 340 11.75 1.60 -23.16
C ARG A 340 11.93 2.82 -24.04
N ASP A 341 13.15 3.35 -24.06
CA ASP A 341 13.67 3.95 -25.27
C ASP A 341 13.64 2.82 -26.29
N HIS A 342 12.52 2.71 -26.99
CA HIS A 342 12.50 2.15 -28.31
C HIS A 342 13.38 3.08 -29.12
N GLY A 343 14.70 2.85 -29.04
CA GLY A 343 15.65 3.43 -29.96
C GLY A 343 15.12 3.11 -31.35
N GLU A 344 14.55 4.12 -32.00
CA GLU A 344 14.37 4.05 -33.43
C GLU A 344 15.76 3.74 -34.00
N PRO A 345 15.90 2.72 -34.86
CA PRO A 345 17.16 2.49 -35.52
C PRO A 345 17.49 3.76 -36.30
N PHE A 346 18.55 4.44 -35.88
CA PHE A 346 19.15 5.53 -36.62
C PHE A 346 19.70 4.92 -37.92
N ASN A 347 18.85 4.85 -38.95
CA ASN A 347 19.27 4.60 -40.32
C ASN A 347 20.06 5.81 -40.79
N ALA A 348 21.34 5.87 -40.42
CA ALA A 348 22.29 6.69 -41.14
C ALA A 348 22.49 6.04 -42.52
N PRO A 349 22.28 6.76 -43.64
CA PRO A 349 22.64 6.24 -44.95
C PRO A 349 24.16 6.06 -45.00
N PHE A 350 24.57 4.82 -45.23
CA PHE A 350 25.94 4.43 -45.48
C PHE A 350 26.27 4.83 -46.93
N ASP A 351 26.76 6.04 -47.13
CA ASP A 351 27.35 6.46 -48.41
C ASP A 351 28.67 5.70 -48.60
N GLY A 352 28.61 4.65 -49.42
CA GLY A 352 29.80 3.90 -49.84
C GLY A 352 30.68 4.70 -50.81
N PRO A 353 31.98 4.37 -50.90
CA PRO A 353 32.89 5.06 -51.81
C PRO A 353 32.79 4.46 -53.22
N SER A 354 32.28 5.24 -54.18
CA SER A 354 32.46 4.96 -55.61
C SER A 354 33.61 5.82 -56.14
N GLY A 355 34.63 5.16 -56.66
CA GLY A 355 35.87 5.78 -57.14
C GLY A 355 35.74 6.65 -58.39
N GLY A 356 36.87 7.25 -58.78
CA GLY A 356 37.00 8.00 -60.02
C GLY A 356 38.32 8.74 -60.13
N SER A 357 39.28 8.10 -60.81
CA SER A 357 40.38 8.66 -61.63
C SER A 357 40.61 10.18 -61.68
N SER A 358 41.86 10.60 -61.45
CA SER A 358 42.72 11.32 -62.41
C SER A 358 44.17 11.24 -61.94
#